data_AF-A0A7L2RH74-F1
#
_entry.id   AF-A0A7L2RH74-F1
#
_cell.length_a   1.000
_cell.length_b   1.000
_cell.length_c   1.000
_cell.angle_alpha   90.00
_cell.angle_beta   90.00
_cell.angle_gamma   90.00
#
_symmetry.space_group_name_H-M   'P 1'
#
loop_
_entity.id
_entity.type
_entity.pdbx_description
1 polymer ?
#
loop_
_entity_poly.entity_id
_entity_poly.type
_entity_poly.pdbx_seq_one_letter_code
_entity_poly.pdbx_strand_id
1 'polypeptide(L)'
;PGTMSTETLVKDVKPGLKNLNLIFIVLETGRVTKTKDGHEVRTCKVADKTGSINISVWDDVGNLIQPGDIIRLTKGYRGAWGGTRDPCPCGGPTLSPLLFLLSYASVFKGCLTLYTGRGGDLQKIGEFCMVYSEVPNFSEPNPEYVAQQSQSKG
;
A
#
# COMPACT_ATOMS: atom_id res chain seq x y z
N PRO A 1 -22.50 15.44 14.16
CA PRO A 1 -21.03 15.54 14.32
C PRO A 1 -20.33 14.54 13.37
N GLY A 2 -20.14 14.96 12.12
CA GLY A 2 -19.42 14.17 11.13
C GLY A 2 -17.98 14.04 11.58
N THR A 3 -17.54 12.82 11.89
CA THR A 3 -16.13 12.53 12.12
C THR A 3 -15.39 12.87 10.84
N MET A 4 -14.73 14.03 10.80
CA MET A 4 -13.74 14.32 9.76
C MET A 4 -12.76 13.17 9.77
N SER A 5 -12.82 12.32 8.76
CA SER A 5 -11.96 11.16 8.65
C SER A 5 -10.57 11.70 8.40
N THR A 6 -9.70 11.70 9.40
CA THR A 6 -8.35 12.26 9.27
C THR A 6 -7.61 11.46 8.20
N GLU A 7 -7.45 12.05 7.03
CA GLU A 7 -6.66 11.50 5.93
C GLU A 7 -5.20 11.44 6.41
N THR A 8 -4.65 10.23 6.47
CA THR A 8 -3.25 9.99 6.80
C THR A 8 -2.41 10.42 5.61
N LEU A 9 -1.45 11.31 5.85
CA LEU A 9 -0.56 11.79 4.82
C LEU A 9 0.61 10.82 4.64
N VAL A 10 1.24 10.83 3.47
CA VAL A 10 2.38 9.94 3.17
C VAL A 10 3.51 10.12 4.20
N LYS A 11 3.75 11.35 4.67
CA LYS A 11 4.76 11.63 5.71
C LYS A 11 4.49 10.96 7.06
N ASP A 12 3.23 10.66 7.37
CA ASP A 12 2.83 10.06 8.63
C ASP A 12 2.83 8.52 8.55
N VAL A 13 3.05 7.97 7.34
CA VAL A 13 3.17 6.54 7.10
C VAL A 13 4.46 6.01 7.70
N LYS A 14 4.33 5.02 8.57
CA LYS A 14 5.44 4.31 9.23
C LYS A 14 5.27 2.81 9.05
N PRO A 15 6.37 2.04 9.04
CA PRO A 15 6.28 0.58 9.00
C PRO A 15 5.47 0.05 10.18
N GLY A 16 4.58 -0.90 9.91
CA GLY A 16 3.70 -1.51 10.91
C GLY A 16 2.37 -0.78 11.11
N LEU A 17 2.17 0.40 10.51
CA LEU A 17 0.85 1.04 10.51
C LEU A 17 -0.15 0.24 9.66
N LYS A 18 -1.36 0.11 10.20
CA LYS A 18 -2.51 -0.57 9.59
C LYS A 18 -3.67 0.41 9.51
N ASN A 19 -4.70 0.08 8.75
CA ASN A 19 -5.92 0.91 8.65
C ASN A 19 -5.64 2.33 8.14
N LEU A 20 -4.77 2.42 7.14
CA LEU A 20 -4.37 3.70 6.54
C LEU A 20 -5.51 4.22 5.64
N ASN A 21 -5.87 5.48 5.82
CA ASN A 21 -6.79 6.19 4.94
C ASN A 21 -5.98 7.28 4.24
N LEU A 22 -5.60 7.09 2.99
CA LEU A 22 -4.79 8.09 2.26
C LEU A 22 -5.35 8.32 0.86
N ILE A 23 -5.22 9.55 0.40
CA ILE A 23 -5.46 9.92 -0.99
C ILE A 23 -4.10 10.14 -1.62
N PHE A 24 -3.91 9.61 -2.82
CA PHE A 24 -2.67 9.79 -3.55
C PHE A 24 -2.96 9.81 -5.05
N ILE A 25 -2.06 10.49 -5.77
CA ILE A 25 -2.00 10.42 -7.23
C ILE A 25 -0.95 9.41 -7.64
N VAL A 26 -1.25 8.63 -8.68
CA VAL A 26 -0.30 7.71 -9.27
C VAL A 26 0.62 8.47 -10.20
N LEU A 27 1.93 8.40 -9.95
CA LEU A 27 2.93 9.04 -10.79
C LEU A 27 3.44 8.09 -11.86
N GLU A 28 3.79 6.87 -11.45
CA GLU A 28 4.39 5.88 -12.33
C GLU A 28 3.90 4.48 -11.95
N THR A 29 3.59 3.67 -12.96
CA THR A 29 3.24 2.26 -12.78
C THR A 29 4.43 1.40 -13.15
N GLY A 30 4.97 0.64 -12.19
CA GLY A 30 6.09 -0.27 -12.41
C GLY A 30 5.70 -1.59 -13.08
N ARG A 31 6.66 -2.52 -13.13
CA ARG A 31 6.48 -3.83 -13.76
C ARG A 31 5.50 -4.70 -12.97
N VAL A 32 4.69 -5.46 -13.69
CA VAL A 32 3.88 -6.54 -13.12
C VAL A 32 4.77 -7.74 -12.85
N THR A 33 4.73 -8.23 -11.62
CA THR A 33 5.36 -9.47 -11.20
C THR A 33 4.30 -10.51 -10.89
N LYS A 34 4.46 -11.72 -11.41
CA LYS A 34 3.57 -12.84 -11.07
C LYS A 34 4.15 -13.60 -9.89
N THR A 35 3.32 -13.79 -8.87
CA THR A 35 3.66 -14.68 -7.76
C THR A 35 3.51 -16.14 -8.19
N LYS A 36 4.06 -17.07 -7.39
CA LYS A 36 4.04 -18.51 -7.68
C LYS A 36 2.62 -19.08 -7.82
N ASP A 37 1.65 -18.44 -7.19
CA ASP A 37 0.26 -18.88 -7.17
C ASP A 37 -0.57 -18.18 -8.26
N GLY A 38 0.09 -17.45 -9.17
CA GLY A 38 -0.55 -16.82 -10.33
C GLY A 38 -1.08 -15.42 -10.09
N HIS A 39 -1.03 -14.89 -8.86
CA HIS A 39 -1.44 -13.52 -8.59
C HIS A 39 -0.48 -12.50 -9.18
N GLU A 40 -1.03 -11.52 -9.89
CA GLU A 40 -0.31 -10.38 -10.43
C GLU A 40 -0.10 -9.32 -9.35
N VAL A 41 1.13 -8.86 -9.17
CA VAL A 41 1.50 -7.80 -8.24
C VAL A 41 2.22 -6.72 -9.00
N ARG A 42 1.70 -5.50 -8.92
CA ARG A 42 2.27 -4.32 -9.55
C ARG A 42 2.70 -3.32 -8.50
N THR A 43 3.95 -2.87 -8.58
CA THR A 43 4.45 -1.78 -7.75
C THR A 43 4.28 -0.46 -8.50
N CYS A 44 3.58 0.50 -7.91
CA CYS A 44 3.35 1.82 -8.48
C CYS A 44 3.97 2.89 -7.57
N LYS A 45 4.59 3.91 -8.15
CA LYS A 45 5.01 5.12 -7.43
C LYS A 45 3.80 6.04 -7.32
N VAL A 46 3.43 6.35 -6.09
CA VAL A 46 2.32 7.26 -5.79
C VAL A 46 2.82 8.43 -4.98
N ALA A 47 2.15 9.57 -5.08
CA ALA A 47 2.52 10.76 -4.35
C ALA A 47 1.31 11.48 -3.77
N ASP A 48 1.60 12.26 -2.74
CA ASP A 48 0.67 13.17 -2.10
C ASP A 48 1.39 14.51 -1.91
N LYS A 49 0.69 15.55 -1.44
CA LYS A 49 1.27 16.86 -1.15
C LYS A 49 2.49 16.83 -0.20
N THR A 50 2.66 15.74 0.57
CA THR A 50 3.76 15.61 1.54
C THR A 50 4.99 14.86 1.03
N GLY A 51 4.89 14.16 -0.09
CA GLY A 51 5.98 13.32 -0.62
C GLY A 51 5.46 12.10 -1.39
N SER A 52 6.38 11.27 -1.86
CA SER A 52 6.06 10.07 -2.63
C SER A 52 6.37 8.78 -1.88
N ILE A 53 5.63 7.72 -2.21
CA ILE A 53 5.81 6.37 -1.68
C ILE A 53 5.44 5.34 -2.76
N ASN A 54 6.05 4.17 -2.69
CA ASN A 54 5.74 3.03 -3.53
C ASN A 54 4.62 2.21 -2.90
N ILE A 55 3.60 1.89 -3.71
CA ILE A 55 2.49 1.02 -3.33
C ILE A 55 2.53 -0.26 -4.16
N SER A 56 2.29 -1.40 -3.53
CA SER A 56 2.11 -2.69 -4.20
C SER A 56 0.63 -3.06 -4.23
N VAL A 57 0.09 -3.11 -5.44
CA VAL A 57 -1.32 -3.44 -5.72
C VAL A 57 -1.39 -4.83 -6.36
N TRP A 58 -2.41 -5.58 -6.00
CA TRP A 58 -2.59 -6.98 -6.38
C TRP A 58 -3.74 -7.15 -7.38
N ASP A 59 -3.68 -8.24 -8.15
CA ASP A 59 -4.69 -8.71 -9.09
C ASP A 59 -5.08 -7.64 -10.14
N ASP A 60 -6.30 -7.74 -10.68
CA ASP A 60 -6.82 -6.86 -11.73
C ASP A 60 -6.84 -5.38 -11.34
N VAL A 61 -6.93 -5.07 -10.04
CA VAL A 61 -6.90 -3.68 -9.55
C VAL A 61 -5.60 -3.00 -9.97
N GLY A 62 -4.48 -3.72 -9.93
CA GLY A 62 -3.20 -3.20 -10.40
C GLY A 62 -3.16 -2.91 -11.90
N ASN A 63 -4.02 -3.53 -12.70
CA ASN A 63 -4.10 -3.32 -14.15
C ASN A 63 -5.04 -2.16 -14.52
N LEU A 64 -6.03 -1.87 -13.68
CA LEU A 64 -6.95 -0.73 -13.85
C LEU A 64 -6.29 0.61 -13.55
N ILE A 65 -5.27 0.62 -12.71
CA ILE A 65 -4.57 1.83 -12.29
C ILE A 65 -3.70 2.37 -13.41
N GLN A 66 -3.86 3.65 -13.74
CA GLN A 66 -3.03 4.36 -14.70
C GLN A 66 -2.28 5.54 -14.04
N PRO A 67 -1.10 5.93 -14.58
CA PRO A 67 -0.43 7.17 -14.18
C PRO A 67 -1.37 8.37 -14.37
N GLY A 68 -1.45 9.26 -13.37
CA GLY A 68 -2.34 10.42 -13.34
C GLY A 68 -3.65 10.19 -12.57
N ASP A 69 -3.97 8.94 -12.22
CA ASP A 69 -5.17 8.63 -11.45
C ASP A 69 -5.05 9.05 -9.99
N ILE A 70 -6.11 9.65 -9.46
CA ILE A 70 -6.23 9.99 -8.04
C ILE A 70 -7.07 8.92 -7.36
N ILE A 71 -6.43 8.19 -6.45
CA ILE A 71 -7.03 7.06 -5.76
C ILE A 71 -7.11 7.38 -4.27
N ARG A 72 -8.30 7.20 -3.72
CA ARG A 72 -8.56 7.21 -2.28
C ARG A 72 -8.49 5.78 -1.79
N LEU A 73 -7.46 5.49 -1.00
CA LEU A 73 -7.39 4.29 -0.20
C LEU A 73 -8.17 4.51 1.09
N THR A 74 -9.19 3.70 1.31
CA THR A 74 -9.94 3.68 2.57
C THR A 74 -9.86 2.32 3.24
N LYS A 75 -10.08 2.32 4.56
CA LYS A 75 -10.38 1.11 5.34
C LYS A 75 -11.57 0.41 4.70
N GLY A 76 -11.37 -0.68 3.98
CA GLY A 76 -12.48 -1.53 3.57
C GLY A 76 -12.94 -2.33 4.78
N TYR A 77 -13.85 -1.75 5.54
CA TYR A 77 -14.64 -2.51 6.50
C TYR A 77 -15.76 -3.21 5.72
N ARG A 78 -15.44 -4.29 5.00
CA ARG A 78 -16.49 -5.24 4.61
C ARG A 78 -16.55 -6.32 5.67
N GLY A 79 -17.52 -6.16 6.57
CA GLY A 79 -18.02 -7.25 7.40
C GLY A 79 -18.35 -8.46 6.52
N ALA A 80 -18.14 -9.65 7.07
CA ALA A 80 -18.28 -10.95 6.43
C ALA A 80 -17.15 -11.34 5.46
N TRP A 81 -15.98 -11.65 6.02
CA TRP A 81 -15.15 -12.74 5.49
C TRP A 81 -15.75 -14.06 5.99
N GLY A 82 -16.70 -14.62 5.24
CA GLY A 82 -17.22 -15.97 5.44
C GLY A 82 -16.69 -16.89 4.34
N GLY A 83 -15.72 -17.74 4.68
CA GLY A 83 -15.04 -18.68 3.75
C GLY A 83 -14.12 -17.93 2.78
N THR A 84 -12.83 -18.23 2.63
CA THR A 84 -12.13 -19.51 2.66
C THR A 84 -10.70 -19.22 3.09
N ARG A 85 -10.11 -20.05 3.94
CA ARG A 85 -8.72 -19.93 4.39
C ARG A 85 -7.78 -20.23 3.22
N ASP A 86 -7.55 -19.26 2.35
CA ASP A 86 -6.46 -19.38 1.39
C ASP A 86 -5.17 -18.89 2.07
N PRO A 87 -4.17 -19.77 2.26
CA PRO A 87 -2.88 -19.37 2.80
C PRO A 87 -2.23 -18.37 1.86
N CYS A 88 -1.51 -17.40 2.43
CA CYS A 88 -0.71 -16.50 1.62
C CYS A 88 0.37 -17.31 0.85
N PRO A 89 0.49 -17.18 -0.48
CA PRO A 89 1.43 -17.92 -1.35
C PRO A 89 2.91 -17.79 -1.01
N CYS A 90 3.25 -16.69 -0.35
CA CYS A 90 4.62 -16.28 -0.15
C CYS A 90 5.05 -16.72 1.24
N GLY A 91 5.95 -17.71 1.30
CA GLY A 91 6.75 -18.06 2.48
C GLY A 91 7.68 -16.94 2.95
N GLY A 92 7.16 -15.72 3.08
CA GLY A 92 7.70 -14.63 3.86
C GLY A 92 7.26 -14.75 5.32
N PRO A 93 7.85 -13.93 6.22
CA PRO A 93 7.59 -14.02 7.66
C PRO A 93 6.09 -13.92 7.93
N THR A 94 5.65 -14.74 8.88
CA THR A 94 4.29 -15.02 9.36
C THR A 94 3.51 -13.78 9.84
N LEU A 95 3.31 -12.81 8.96
CA LEU A 95 2.40 -11.69 9.22
C LEU A 95 0.97 -12.22 9.10
N SER A 96 0.30 -12.26 10.25
CA SER A 96 -1.08 -12.72 10.50
C SER A 96 -2.02 -12.62 9.29
N PRO A 97 -2.91 -13.60 9.03
CA PRO A 97 -3.93 -13.55 7.98
C PRO A 97 -4.82 -12.29 8.01
N LEU A 98 -4.98 -11.67 9.18
CA LEU A 98 -5.68 -10.40 9.34
C LEU A 98 -5.01 -9.20 8.65
N LEU A 99 -3.71 -9.26 8.35
CA LEU A 99 -2.99 -8.16 7.69
C LEU A 99 -3.38 -8.05 6.21
N PHE A 100 -3.82 -9.15 5.58
CA PHE A 100 -4.30 -9.18 4.20
C PHE A 100 -5.67 -8.53 4.00
N LEU A 101 -6.40 -8.29 5.09
CA LEU A 101 -7.72 -7.69 5.05
C LEU A 101 -7.67 -6.15 5.04
N LEU A 102 -6.52 -5.53 5.24
CA LEU A 102 -6.40 -4.09 5.39
C LEU A 102 -5.19 -3.54 4.61
N SER A 103 -5.20 -2.25 4.32
CA SER A 103 -4.00 -1.54 3.89
C SER A 103 -2.99 -1.44 5.03
N TYR A 104 -1.73 -1.75 4.77
CA TYR A 104 -0.64 -1.66 5.74
C TYR A 104 0.64 -1.16 5.08
N ALA A 105 1.49 -0.49 5.86
CA ALA A 105 2.83 -0.10 5.41
C ALA A 105 3.87 -1.05 6.00
N SER A 106 4.78 -1.55 5.16
CA SER A 106 5.86 -2.43 5.58
C SER A 106 7.15 -2.08 4.86
N VAL A 107 8.28 -2.24 5.53
CA VAL A 107 9.58 -2.13 4.88
C VAL A 107 9.84 -3.44 4.14
N PHE A 108 10.26 -3.34 2.87
CA PHE A 108 10.75 -4.45 2.07
C PHE A 108 12.12 -4.07 1.50
N LYS A 109 13.16 -4.87 1.77
CA LYS A 109 14.56 -4.59 1.38
C LYS A 109 15.07 -3.18 1.75
N GLY A 110 14.67 -2.66 2.92
CA GLY A 110 15.03 -1.30 3.35
C GLY A 110 14.14 -0.18 2.79
N CYS A 111 13.20 -0.48 1.90
CA CYS A 111 12.28 0.48 1.29
C CYS A 111 10.90 0.40 1.95
N LEU A 112 10.40 1.50 2.50
CA LEU A 112 9.02 1.58 3.00
C LEU A 112 8.06 1.44 1.81
N THR A 113 7.27 0.38 1.80
CA THR A 113 6.31 0.09 0.74
C THR A 113 4.93 -0.04 1.34
N LEU A 114 3.96 0.61 0.72
CA LEU A 114 2.56 0.49 1.09
C LEU A 114 1.95 -0.74 0.39
N TYR A 115 1.19 -1.54 1.12
CA TYR A 115 0.53 -2.72 0.60
C TYR A 115 -0.98 -2.55 0.74
N THR A 116 -1.71 -2.86 -0.33
CA THR A 116 -3.16 -2.86 -0.34
C THR A 116 -3.66 -4.29 -0.17
N GLY A 117 -4.25 -4.61 0.98
CA GLY A 117 -4.91 -5.89 1.20
C GLY A 117 -6.18 -6.04 0.36
N ARG A 118 -6.69 -7.27 0.24
CA ARG A 118 -7.95 -7.59 -0.48
C ARG A 118 -9.19 -6.91 0.14
N GLY A 119 -9.10 -6.49 1.39
CA GLY A 119 -10.11 -5.66 2.07
C GLY A 119 -9.77 -4.17 2.15
N GLY A 120 -8.74 -3.66 1.45
CA GLY A 120 -8.58 -2.22 1.23
C GLY A 120 -9.45 -1.79 0.05
N ASP A 121 -10.27 -0.75 0.22
CA ASP A 121 -11.06 -0.23 -0.89
C ASP A 121 -10.26 0.90 -1.57
N LEU A 122 -9.84 0.64 -2.82
CA LEU A 122 -9.18 1.60 -3.69
C LEU A 122 -10.22 2.23 -4.59
N GLN A 123 -10.62 3.45 -4.26
CA GLN A 123 -11.62 4.18 -5.03
C GLN A 123 -10.94 5.26 -5.87
N LYS A 124 -11.03 5.16 -7.20
CA LYS A 124 -10.64 6.27 -8.08
C LYS A 124 -11.63 7.42 -7.87
N ILE A 125 -11.13 8.55 -7.37
CA ILE A 125 -11.93 9.74 -7.09
C ILE A 125 -11.75 10.86 -8.12
N GLY A 126 -10.75 10.74 -8.99
CA GLY A 126 -10.48 11.72 -10.05
C GLY A 126 -9.17 11.45 -10.78
N GLU A 127 -8.71 12.44 -11.53
CA GLU A 127 -7.46 12.45 -12.28
C GLU A 127 -6.87 13.87 -12.33
N PHE A 128 -5.55 13.99 -12.46
CA PHE A 128 -4.77 15.22 -12.73
C PHE A 128 -4.78 16.38 -11.72
N CYS A 129 -5.91 16.73 -11.09
CA CYS A 129 -6.03 17.98 -10.32
C CYS A 129 -5.55 17.91 -8.85
N MET A 130 -4.68 16.95 -8.50
CA MET A 130 -4.16 16.82 -7.14
C MET A 130 -2.77 17.47 -7.02
N VAL A 131 -2.57 18.29 -5.98
CA VAL A 131 -1.24 18.80 -5.64
C VAL A 131 -0.43 17.67 -5.01
N TYR A 132 0.71 17.34 -5.60
CA TYR A 132 1.60 16.28 -5.12
C TYR A 132 3.05 16.80 -5.00
N SER A 133 3.83 16.11 -4.18
CA SER A 133 5.27 16.30 -4.07
C SER A 133 5.98 14.97 -4.29
N GLU A 134 6.99 14.94 -5.15
CA GLU A 134 7.83 13.76 -5.36
C GLU A 134 8.94 13.62 -4.30
N VAL A 135 9.20 14.70 -3.56
CA VAL A 135 10.29 14.77 -2.59
C VAL A 135 9.70 15.18 -1.23
N PRO A 136 10.08 14.53 -0.12
CA PRO A 136 10.97 13.37 -0.03
C PRO A 136 10.28 12.06 -0.49
N ASN A 137 11.08 11.13 -0.99
CA ASN A 137 10.61 9.79 -1.34
C ASN A 137 10.76 8.86 -0.13
N PHE A 138 9.64 8.55 0.52
CA PHE A 138 9.62 7.71 1.72
C PHE A 138 9.98 6.24 1.44
N SER A 139 9.93 5.81 0.18
CA SER A 139 10.38 4.49 -0.25
C SER A 139 11.86 4.40 -0.54
N GLU A 140 12.63 5.48 -0.35
CA GLU A 140 14.08 5.39 -0.49
C GLU A 140 14.68 4.39 0.51
N PRO A 141 15.72 3.63 0.09
CA PRO A 141 16.38 2.70 0.99
C PRO A 141 17.02 3.47 2.14
N ASN A 142 16.42 3.40 3.33
CA ASN A 142 17.02 3.98 4.53
C ASN A 142 17.82 2.89 5.26
N PRO A 143 19.13 3.10 5.52
CA PRO A 143 19.94 2.20 6.35
C PRO A 143 19.31 1.86 7.71
N GLU A 144 18.55 2.78 8.31
CA GLU A 144 17.84 2.55 9.57
C GLU A 144 16.74 1.49 9.44
N TYR A 145 16.00 1.49 8.32
CA TYR A 145 14.97 0.48 8.07
C TYR A 145 15.56 -0.90 7.76
N VAL A 146 16.74 -0.94 7.13
CA VAL A 146 17.49 -2.18 6.91
C VAL A 146 17.88 -2.82 8.25
N ALA A 147 18.32 -1.99 9.22
CA ALA A 147 18.68 -2.46 10.56
C ALA A 147 17.47 -2.95 11.39
N GLN A 148 16.27 -2.42 11.16
CA GLN A 148 15.05 -2.87 11.84
C GLN A 148 14.54 -4.22 11.30
N GLN A 149 14.75 -4.53 10.01
CA GLN A 149 14.34 -5.81 9.43
C GLN A 149 15.11 -7.01 10.02
N SER A 150 16.41 -6.84 10.33
CA SER A 150 17.21 -7.90 10.93
C SER A 150 16.79 -8.24 12.36
N GLN A 151 16.20 -7.29 13.10
CA GLN A 151 15.71 -7.51 14.48
C GLN A 151 14.35 -8.24 14.54
N SER A 152 13.49 -8.11 13.53
CA SER A 152 12.15 -8.75 13.51
C SER A 152 12.13 -10.26 13.23
N LYS A 153 13.30 -10.88 13.03
CA LYS A 153 13.46 -12.34 12.79
C LYS A 153 14.09 -13.09 13.98
N GLY A 154 14.07 -12.49 15.18
CA GLY A 154 14.51 -13.13 16.43
C GLY A 154 13.41 -13.94 17.09
#